data_AF-A0A948GLE2-F1
#
_entry.id   AF-A0A948GLE2-F1
#
_cell.length_a   1.000
_cell.length_b   1.000
_cell.length_c   1.000
_cell.angle_alpha   90.00
_cell.angle_beta   90.00
_cell.angle_gamma   90.00
#
_symmetry.space_group_name_H-M   'P 1'
#
loop_
_entity.id
_entity.type
_entity.pdbx_description
1 polymer ?
#
loop_
_entity_poly.entity_id
_entity_poly.type
_entity_poly.pdbx_seq_one_letter_code
_entity_poly.pdbx_strand_id
1 'polypeptide(L)'
;MLPDLFSSADTFRDRFEQGLIDLLRSTGELGEDILVLANANFEPRIWEHLHDELRTCFARLAAENAAQTLHGAPDDVATLRAIIAHDFDSLRPVEARRAGPWELQFNPLRAFRPTRHSGARIDGIRAPFDATRFHFDKPFLRQEIIWEGPLLGRDATLFYNKFPFADYHGLLVPDLGGHRPQFLETDDLAFLCDAAGELAARMPGFGLGYNSYGAHASVNHLHFQTFLRTEPLPVEDAHWAHNGGADPYPCRCLRFDAPREAQAFVAELHEQAISYNLVLASGHVYCLPRRKQGEAAYAPWLGALAWYEMAGGFPLASAEDFATLGATEIAAQIAAVDLPAAALPGRA
;
A
#
# COMPACT_ATOMS: atom_id res chain seq x y z
N MET A 1 -12.43 18.27 15.56
CA MET A 1 -11.79 17.43 16.58
C MET A 1 -11.46 16.11 15.93
N LEU A 2 -10.25 15.59 16.11
CA LEU A 2 -9.89 14.30 15.53
C LEU A 2 -10.59 13.14 16.29
N PRO A 3 -10.98 12.07 15.58
CA PRO A 3 -11.53 10.85 16.19
C PRO A 3 -10.60 10.23 17.24
N ASP A 4 -11.18 9.55 18.24
CA ASP A 4 -10.44 8.88 19.32
C ASP A 4 -9.40 7.86 18.81
N LEU A 5 -9.74 7.17 17.72
CA LEU A 5 -8.84 6.23 17.03
C LEU A 5 -7.47 6.86 16.70
N PHE A 6 -7.46 8.15 16.39
CA PHE A 6 -6.26 8.89 15.96
C PHE A 6 -5.66 9.76 17.08
N SER A 7 -5.98 9.44 18.34
CA SER A 7 -5.50 10.20 19.50
C SER A 7 -4.01 9.98 19.79
N SER A 8 -3.50 8.78 19.54
CA SER A 8 -2.09 8.40 19.71
C SER A 8 -1.74 7.16 18.88
N ALA A 9 -0.45 6.92 18.65
CA ALA A 9 0.02 5.73 17.93
C ALA A 9 -0.41 4.45 18.66
N ASP A 10 -0.32 4.42 19.99
CA ASP A 10 -0.69 3.23 20.78
C ASP A 10 -2.19 2.97 20.71
N THR A 11 -3.03 4.01 20.83
CA THR A 11 -4.48 3.88 20.64
C THR A 11 -4.80 3.30 19.26
N PHE A 12 -4.15 3.80 18.20
CA PHE A 12 -4.36 3.31 16.85
C PHE A 12 -4.00 1.84 16.70
N ARG A 13 -2.81 1.45 17.19
CA ARG A 13 -2.34 0.06 17.16
C ARG A 13 -3.30 -0.85 17.91
N ASP A 14 -3.65 -0.52 19.15
CA ASP A 14 -4.52 -1.35 19.98
C ASP A 14 -5.91 -1.54 19.35
N ARG A 15 -6.46 -0.48 18.72
CA ARG A 15 -7.75 -0.57 18.01
C ARG A 15 -7.66 -1.39 16.72
N PHE A 16 -6.58 -1.24 15.96
CA PHE A 16 -6.31 -2.02 14.75
C PHE A 16 -6.15 -3.51 15.09
N GLU A 17 -5.38 -3.83 16.14
CA GLU A 17 -5.16 -5.20 16.61
C GLU A 17 -6.46 -5.82 17.11
N GLN A 18 -7.22 -5.09 17.94
CA GLN A 18 -8.50 -5.57 18.46
C GLN A 18 -9.51 -5.84 17.34
N GLY A 19 -9.57 -4.99 16.31
CA GLY A 19 -10.49 -5.22 15.20
C GLY A 19 -10.13 -6.48 14.39
N LEU A 20 -8.85 -6.83 14.24
CA LEU A 20 -8.43 -8.09 13.62
C LEU A 20 -8.78 -9.32 14.47
N ILE A 21 -8.63 -9.20 15.79
CA ILE A 21 -9.05 -10.24 16.74
C ILE A 21 -10.56 -10.49 16.63
N ASP A 22 -11.34 -9.40 16.61
CA ASP A 22 -12.79 -9.47 16.50
C ASP A 22 -13.20 -10.07 15.15
N LEU A 23 -12.51 -9.71 14.06
CA LEU A 23 -12.75 -10.24 12.73
C LEU A 23 -12.56 -11.77 12.69
N LEU A 24 -11.42 -12.27 13.19
CA LEU A 24 -11.12 -13.71 13.24
C LEU A 24 -12.17 -14.51 14.02
N ARG A 25 -12.74 -13.90 15.08
CA ARG A 25 -13.63 -14.60 16.03
C ARG A 25 -15.11 -14.48 15.69
N SER A 26 -15.52 -13.49 14.90
CA SER A 26 -16.95 -13.14 14.74
C SER A 26 -17.55 -13.50 13.39
N THR A 27 -16.76 -13.62 12.34
CA THR A 27 -17.31 -13.69 10.98
C THR A 27 -17.31 -15.09 10.39
N GLY A 28 -16.20 -15.82 10.56
CA GLY A 28 -16.00 -17.15 9.98
C GLY A 28 -15.89 -17.15 8.44
N GLU A 29 -15.69 -15.98 7.82
CA GLU A 29 -15.56 -15.83 6.37
C GLU A 29 -14.11 -16.02 5.93
N LEU A 30 -13.89 -16.88 4.93
CA LEU A 30 -12.55 -17.23 4.45
C LEU A 30 -11.71 -16.00 4.05
N GLY A 31 -12.36 -15.03 3.42
CA GLY A 31 -11.68 -13.82 2.95
C GLY A 31 -11.07 -13.01 4.09
N GLU A 32 -11.72 -13.02 5.24
CA GLU A 32 -11.35 -12.27 6.44
C GLU A 32 -10.34 -13.06 7.28
N ASP A 33 -10.48 -14.38 7.38
CA ASP A 33 -9.44 -15.25 7.95
C ASP A 33 -8.08 -15.05 7.26
N ILE A 34 -8.07 -14.93 5.92
CA ILE A 34 -6.88 -14.62 5.13
C ILE A 34 -6.35 -13.21 5.42
N LEU A 35 -7.25 -12.23 5.56
CA LEU A 35 -6.88 -10.85 5.90
C LEU A 35 -6.19 -10.78 7.26
N VAL A 36 -6.75 -11.45 8.27
CA VAL A 36 -6.17 -11.51 9.61
C VAL A 36 -4.82 -12.22 9.57
N LEU A 37 -4.72 -13.36 8.88
CA LEU A 37 -3.44 -14.06 8.72
C LEU A 37 -2.37 -13.16 8.09
N ALA A 38 -2.72 -12.44 7.01
CA ALA A 38 -1.77 -11.59 6.30
C ALA A 38 -1.31 -10.39 7.14
N ASN A 39 -2.19 -9.80 7.94
CA ASN A 39 -1.83 -8.74 8.89
C ASN A 39 -1.02 -9.28 10.07
N ALA A 40 -1.41 -10.43 10.63
CA ALA A 40 -0.65 -11.09 11.68
C ALA A 40 0.76 -11.44 11.22
N ASN A 41 0.92 -11.95 10.00
CA ASN A 41 2.22 -12.30 9.44
C ASN A 41 3.16 -11.09 9.25
N PHE A 42 2.59 -9.91 9.02
CA PHE A 42 3.35 -8.68 8.88
C PHE A 42 3.73 -8.06 10.24
N GLU A 43 2.81 -8.10 11.20
CA GLU A 43 2.96 -7.45 12.51
C GLU A 43 3.34 -8.44 13.61
N PRO A 44 4.58 -8.41 14.16
CA PRO A 44 5.02 -9.38 15.17
C PRO A 44 4.12 -9.45 16.41
N ARG A 45 3.61 -8.30 16.89
CA ARG A 45 2.68 -8.23 18.03
C ARG A 45 1.41 -9.06 17.78
N ILE A 46 0.87 -8.96 16.56
CA ILE A 46 -0.34 -9.66 16.16
C ILE A 46 -0.05 -11.13 15.96
N TRP A 47 1.09 -11.47 15.32
CA TRP A 47 1.55 -12.85 15.16
C TRP A 47 1.64 -13.57 16.51
N GLU A 48 2.37 -12.99 17.47
CA GLU A 48 2.57 -13.58 18.79
C GLU A 48 1.25 -13.83 19.53
N HIS A 49 0.25 -12.96 19.32
CA HIS A 49 -1.05 -13.08 19.97
C HIS A 49 -1.99 -14.08 19.27
N LEU A 50 -2.04 -14.08 17.93
CA LEU A 50 -3.05 -14.81 17.16
C LEU A 50 -2.57 -16.11 16.52
N HIS A 51 -1.26 -16.42 16.56
CA HIS A 51 -0.69 -17.55 15.82
C HIS A 51 -1.42 -18.89 16.08
N ASP A 52 -1.66 -19.25 17.34
CA ASP A 52 -2.29 -20.53 17.68
C ASP A 52 -3.78 -20.60 17.28
N GLU A 53 -4.50 -19.49 17.40
CA GLU A 53 -5.89 -19.38 16.95
C GLU A 53 -5.97 -19.47 15.41
N LEU A 54 -5.08 -18.77 14.71
CA LEU A 54 -4.95 -18.83 13.25
C LEU A 54 -4.59 -20.23 12.79
N ARG A 55 -3.63 -20.90 13.44
CA ARG A 55 -3.27 -22.29 13.10
C ARG A 55 -4.48 -23.22 13.21
N THR A 56 -5.26 -23.08 14.28
CA THR A 56 -6.50 -23.86 14.48
C THR A 56 -7.53 -23.54 13.39
N CYS A 57 -7.71 -22.26 13.06
CA CYS A 57 -8.60 -21.81 12.00
C CYS A 57 -8.19 -22.41 10.64
N PHE A 58 -6.92 -22.31 10.26
CA PHE A 58 -6.44 -22.81 8.97
C PHE A 58 -6.41 -24.33 8.88
N ALA A 59 -6.24 -25.05 10.00
CA ALA A 59 -6.42 -26.50 10.04
C ALA A 59 -7.89 -26.90 9.76
N ARG A 60 -8.86 -26.17 10.32
CA ARG A 60 -10.29 -26.34 10.01
C ARG A 60 -10.58 -26.05 8.53
N LEU A 61 -10.10 -24.93 8.00
CA LEU A 61 -10.29 -24.55 6.59
C LEU A 61 -9.65 -25.57 5.64
N ALA A 62 -8.50 -26.15 6.00
CA ALA A 62 -7.88 -27.22 5.23
C ALA A 62 -8.74 -28.49 5.18
N ALA A 63 -9.37 -28.86 6.31
CA ALA A 63 -10.30 -29.99 6.36
C ALA A 63 -11.56 -29.73 5.51
N GLU A 64 -12.13 -28.52 5.57
CA GLU A 64 -13.28 -28.11 4.74
C GLU A 64 -12.94 -28.10 3.24
N ASN A 65 -11.75 -27.64 2.86
CA ASN A 65 -11.27 -27.69 1.48
C ASN A 65 -11.10 -29.15 1.00
N ALA A 66 -10.56 -30.04 1.84
CA ALA A 66 -10.43 -31.47 1.53
C ALA A 66 -11.79 -32.18 1.40
N ALA A 67 -12.77 -31.79 2.23
CA ALA A 67 -14.14 -32.29 2.17
C ALA A 67 -14.99 -31.65 1.05
N GLN A 68 -14.44 -30.67 0.32
CA GLN A 68 -15.15 -29.90 -0.71
C GLN A 68 -16.39 -29.15 -0.19
N THR A 69 -16.35 -28.74 1.09
CA THR A 69 -17.43 -27.97 1.75
C THR A 69 -17.07 -26.50 1.96
N LEU A 70 -15.89 -26.08 1.50
CA LEU A 70 -15.42 -24.71 1.63
C LEU A 70 -16.25 -23.74 0.79
N HIS A 71 -16.65 -22.63 1.39
CA HIS A 71 -17.30 -21.51 0.72
C HIS A 71 -16.38 -20.27 0.74
N GLY A 72 -16.40 -19.48 -0.32
CA GLY A 72 -15.60 -18.27 -0.43
C GLY A 72 -15.46 -17.80 -1.88
N ALA A 73 -14.95 -16.58 -2.05
CA ALA A 73 -14.63 -16.08 -3.39
C ALA A 73 -13.55 -16.95 -4.05
N PRO A 74 -13.55 -17.14 -5.38
CA PRO A 74 -12.56 -17.96 -6.07
C PRO A 74 -11.10 -17.57 -5.76
N ASP A 75 -10.85 -16.27 -5.64
CA ASP A 75 -9.56 -15.68 -5.28
C ASP A 75 -9.09 -16.10 -3.88
N ASP A 76 -10.01 -16.12 -2.91
CA ASP A 76 -9.72 -16.48 -1.52
C ASP A 76 -9.50 -17.99 -1.38
N VAL A 77 -10.30 -18.80 -2.08
CA VAL A 77 -10.12 -20.25 -2.17
C VAL A 77 -8.77 -20.61 -2.80
N ALA A 78 -8.36 -19.89 -3.85
CA ALA A 78 -7.04 -20.08 -4.45
C ALA A 78 -5.91 -19.71 -3.49
N THR A 79 -6.06 -18.59 -2.76
CA THR A 79 -5.10 -18.15 -1.74
C THR A 79 -4.96 -19.18 -0.62
N LEU A 80 -6.07 -19.70 -0.08
CA LEU A 80 -6.06 -20.77 0.93
C LEU A 80 -5.32 -22.01 0.44
N ARG A 81 -5.56 -22.44 -0.80
CA ARG A 81 -4.89 -23.62 -1.36
C ARG A 81 -3.38 -23.42 -1.48
N ALA A 82 -2.94 -22.22 -1.82
CA ALA A 82 -1.52 -21.87 -1.84
C ALA A 82 -0.90 -21.92 -0.43
N ILE A 83 -1.62 -21.42 0.59
CA ILE A 83 -1.21 -21.50 2.00
C ILE A 83 -1.10 -22.96 2.45
N ILE A 84 -2.10 -23.80 2.16
CA ILE A 84 -2.07 -25.23 2.50
C ILE A 84 -0.88 -25.93 1.82
N ALA A 85 -0.62 -25.63 0.55
CA ALA A 85 0.50 -26.21 -0.19
C ALA A 85 1.86 -25.75 0.34
N HIS A 86 1.94 -24.55 0.90
CA HIS A 86 3.14 -24.02 1.54
C HIS A 86 3.40 -24.60 2.94
N ASP A 87 2.41 -25.28 3.53
CA ASP A 87 2.37 -25.65 4.96
C ASP A 87 2.29 -24.42 5.88
N PHE A 88 1.19 -24.31 6.63
CA PHE A 88 0.95 -23.20 7.55
C PHE A 88 2.04 -23.09 8.61
N ASP A 89 2.51 -24.22 9.15
CA ASP A 89 3.50 -24.23 10.23
C ASP A 89 4.89 -23.77 9.76
N SER A 90 5.09 -23.63 8.45
CA SER A 90 6.31 -23.08 7.86
C SER A 90 6.28 -21.55 7.71
N LEU A 91 5.10 -20.92 7.84
CA LEU A 91 4.96 -19.47 7.76
C LEU A 91 5.73 -18.80 8.89
N ARG A 92 6.48 -17.75 8.54
CA ARG A 92 7.24 -16.93 9.48
C ARG A 92 6.84 -15.47 9.33
N PRO A 93 6.95 -14.66 10.39
CA PRO A 93 6.83 -13.21 10.27
C PRO A 93 7.72 -12.68 9.16
N VAL A 94 7.31 -11.56 8.55
CA VAL A 94 8.05 -10.92 7.47
C VAL A 94 9.52 -10.70 7.87
N GLU A 95 10.43 -11.15 7.01
CA GLU A 95 11.86 -10.93 7.19
C GLU A 95 12.27 -9.68 6.43
N ALA A 96 13.11 -8.85 7.04
CA ALA A 96 13.59 -7.62 6.43
C ALA A 96 15.12 -7.61 6.32
N ARG A 97 15.64 -7.03 5.23
CA ARG A 97 17.06 -6.68 5.11
C ARG A 97 17.25 -5.43 4.28
N ARG A 98 18.47 -4.91 4.29
CA ARG A 98 18.90 -3.80 3.42
C ARG A 98 19.64 -4.32 2.19
N ALA A 99 19.50 -3.60 1.08
CA ALA A 99 20.34 -3.74 -0.11
C ALA A 99 20.82 -2.34 -0.52
N GLY A 100 21.94 -1.89 0.05
CA GLY A 100 22.34 -0.49 -0.05
C GLY A 100 21.29 0.42 0.62
N PRO A 101 20.77 1.44 -0.09
CA PRO A 101 19.76 2.34 0.47
C PRO A 101 18.34 1.73 0.46
N TRP A 102 18.13 0.57 -0.15
CA TRP A 102 16.80 -0.03 -0.29
C TRP A 102 16.47 -0.96 0.88
N GLU A 103 15.19 -1.02 1.24
CA GLU A 103 14.66 -2.02 2.17
C GLU A 103 13.95 -3.13 1.40
N LEU A 104 14.28 -4.37 1.71
CA LEU A 104 13.69 -5.56 1.12
C LEU A 104 12.95 -6.30 2.22
N GLN A 105 11.77 -6.78 1.88
CA GLN A 105 10.95 -7.60 2.75
C GLN A 105 10.68 -8.95 2.07
N PHE A 106 10.83 -10.05 2.76
CA PHE A 106 10.35 -11.35 2.31
C PHE A 106 9.00 -11.64 2.96
N ASN A 107 7.95 -11.68 2.14
CA ASN A 107 6.58 -11.98 2.58
C ASN A 107 5.98 -13.07 1.68
N PRO A 108 5.97 -14.34 2.11
CA PRO A 108 5.47 -15.45 1.29
C PRO A 108 3.96 -15.33 1.01
N LEU A 109 3.17 -14.77 1.94
CA LEU A 109 1.72 -14.61 1.75
C LEU A 109 1.39 -13.65 0.59
N ARG A 110 2.26 -12.69 0.29
CA ARG A 110 2.09 -11.83 -0.88
C ARG A 110 2.24 -12.57 -2.20
N ALA A 111 3.01 -13.66 -2.25
CA ALA A 111 3.10 -14.52 -3.43
C ALA A 111 1.74 -15.18 -3.76
N PHE A 112 0.89 -15.36 -2.75
CA PHE A 112 -0.41 -16.03 -2.89
C PHE A 112 -1.53 -15.08 -3.27
N ARG A 113 -1.26 -13.76 -3.28
CA ARG A 113 -2.20 -12.76 -3.73
C ARG A 113 -2.56 -13.01 -5.21
N PRO A 114 -3.86 -13.05 -5.57
CA PRO A 114 -4.28 -13.15 -6.95
C PRO A 114 -3.68 -12.03 -7.81
N THR A 115 -3.18 -12.37 -9.00
CA THR A 115 -2.63 -11.40 -9.95
C THR A 115 -3.74 -10.50 -10.46
N ARG A 116 -3.77 -9.25 -9.99
CA ARG A 116 -4.75 -8.23 -10.44
C ARG A 116 -4.20 -7.28 -11.50
N HIS A 117 -2.91 -7.35 -11.79
CA HIS A 117 -2.30 -6.55 -12.84
C HIS A 117 -2.60 -7.23 -14.18
N SER A 118 -3.52 -6.64 -14.96
CA SER A 118 -3.39 -6.80 -16.39
C SER A 118 -2.06 -6.14 -16.75
N GLY A 119 -1.10 -6.86 -17.32
CA GLY A 119 0.09 -6.26 -17.94
C GLY A 119 -0.26 -5.31 -19.11
N ALA A 120 -1.52 -4.87 -19.20
CA ALA A 120 -2.04 -3.96 -20.18
C ALA A 120 -1.35 -2.61 -20.01
N ARG A 121 -0.94 -2.09 -21.15
CA ARG A 121 -0.52 -0.71 -21.29
C ARG A 121 -1.69 0.20 -20.93
N ILE A 122 -1.43 1.13 -20.02
CA ILE A 122 -2.40 2.14 -19.63
C ILE A 122 -2.13 3.41 -20.45
N ASP A 123 -3.17 3.90 -21.12
CA ASP A 123 -3.16 5.22 -21.74
C ASP A 123 -3.90 6.24 -20.86
N GLY A 124 -3.39 7.48 -20.83
CA GLY A 124 -3.97 8.58 -20.02
C GLY A 124 -3.71 8.49 -18.51
N ILE A 125 -4.41 9.33 -17.74
CA ILE A 125 -4.25 9.49 -16.27
C ILE A 125 -5.55 9.33 -15.49
N ARG A 126 -6.64 8.93 -16.15
CA ARG A 126 -7.95 8.79 -15.53
C ARG A 126 -8.77 7.75 -16.29
N ALA A 127 -9.50 6.94 -15.54
CA ALA A 127 -10.63 6.16 -16.03
C ALA A 127 -11.89 6.57 -15.23
N PRO A 128 -13.10 6.44 -15.81
CA PRO A 128 -14.33 6.63 -15.05
C PRO A 128 -14.45 5.56 -13.94
N PHE A 129 -15.18 5.89 -12.89
CA PHE A 129 -15.57 4.91 -11.88
C PHE A 129 -16.49 3.86 -12.52
N ASP A 130 -16.29 2.61 -12.14
CA ASP A 130 -17.02 1.46 -12.63
C ASP A 130 -17.54 0.63 -11.44
N ALA A 131 -18.85 0.74 -11.20
CA ALA A 131 -19.54 0.04 -10.12
C ALA A 131 -19.53 -1.49 -10.28
N THR A 132 -19.26 -2.01 -11.48
CA THR A 132 -19.18 -3.47 -11.70
C THR A 132 -17.83 -4.06 -11.26
N ARG A 133 -16.78 -3.23 -11.26
CA ARG A 133 -15.44 -3.61 -10.81
C ARG A 133 -15.33 -3.54 -9.28
N PHE A 134 -14.21 -4.01 -8.75
CA PHE A 134 -13.91 -3.88 -7.32
C PHE A 134 -13.85 -2.41 -6.91
N HIS A 135 -14.62 -2.04 -5.89
CA HIS A 135 -14.63 -0.73 -5.23
C HIS A 135 -14.91 -0.92 -3.73
N PHE A 136 -14.50 0.03 -2.90
CA PHE A 136 -14.62 -0.08 -1.44
C PHE A 136 -16.06 -0.07 -0.91
N ASP A 137 -17.01 0.54 -1.61
CA ASP A 137 -18.43 0.55 -1.19
C ASP A 137 -19.20 -0.75 -1.52
N LYS A 138 -18.50 -1.89 -1.66
CA LYS A 138 -19.16 -3.19 -1.81
C LYS A 138 -19.65 -3.66 -0.43
N PRO A 139 -20.89 -4.18 -0.30
CA PRO A 139 -21.43 -4.59 1.00
C PRO A 139 -20.57 -5.58 1.78
N PHE A 140 -19.90 -6.51 1.07
CA PHE A 140 -19.04 -7.52 1.70
C PHE A 140 -17.76 -6.94 2.32
N LEU A 141 -17.38 -5.70 2.03
CA LEU A 141 -16.21 -5.04 2.62
C LEU A 141 -16.53 -4.31 3.92
N ARG A 142 -17.81 -4.25 4.34
CA ARG A 142 -18.22 -3.51 5.54
C ARG A 142 -17.58 -4.04 6.82
N GLN A 143 -17.30 -5.34 6.87
CA GLN A 143 -16.62 -5.99 7.99
C GLN A 143 -15.11 -5.66 8.05
N GLU A 144 -14.52 -5.25 6.92
CA GLU A 144 -13.10 -4.86 6.83
C GLU A 144 -12.85 -3.38 7.20
N ILE A 145 -13.87 -2.65 7.66
CA ILE A 145 -13.75 -1.25 8.09
C ILE A 145 -13.13 -1.18 9.50
N ILE A 146 -12.00 -0.49 9.61
CA ILE A 146 -11.39 -0.11 10.89
C ILE A 146 -12.17 1.04 11.53
N TRP A 147 -12.52 2.04 10.72
CA TRP A 147 -13.21 3.24 11.16
C TRP A 147 -13.90 3.98 10.02
N GLU A 148 -15.04 4.62 10.31
CA GLU A 148 -15.78 5.47 9.38
C GLU A 148 -16.28 6.72 10.11
N GLY A 149 -16.12 7.89 9.50
CA GLY A 149 -16.62 9.15 10.05
C GLY A 149 -15.95 10.39 9.49
N PRO A 150 -16.21 11.57 10.07
CA PRO A 150 -15.60 12.82 9.63
C PRO A 150 -14.13 12.91 10.08
N LEU A 151 -13.24 13.07 9.12
CA LEU A 151 -11.83 13.42 9.30
C LEU A 151 -11.61 14.85 8.79
N LEU A 152 -11.23 15.77 9.68
CA LEU A 152 -11.01 17.18 9.34
C LEU A 152 -12.17 17.84 8.54
N GLY A 153 -13.41 17.46 8.85
CA GLY A 153 -14.61 18.01 8.20
C GLY A 153 -15.03 17.31 6.90
N ARG A 154 -14.33 16.24 6.49
CA ARG A 154 -14.69 15.42 5.34
C ARG A 154 -14.96 13.98 5.76
N ASP A 155 -16.00 13.36 5.22
CA ASP A 155 -16.27 11.95 5.46
C ASP A 155 -15.14 11.08 4.88
N ALA A 156 -14.68 10.12 5.67
CA ALA A 156 -13.66 9.17 5.29
C ALA A 156 -13.92 7.81 5.94
N THR A 157 -13.48 6.76 5.24
CA THR A 157 -13.53 5.38 5.71
C THR A 157 -12.13 4.79 5.64
N LEU A 158 -11.67 4.19 6.73
CA LEU A 158 -10.40 3.49 6.82
C LEU A 158 -10.67 1.98 6.85
N PHE A 159 -10.12 1.26 5.88
CA PHE A 159 -10.20 -0.20 5.79
C PHE A 159 -8.84 -0.84 6.12
N TYR A 160 -8.86 -2.10 6.53
CA TYR A 160 -7.65 -2.92 6.51
C TYR A 160 -7.14 -3.11 5.10
N ASN A 161 -5.82 -3.15 4.91
CA ASN A 161 -5.26 -3.71 3.69
C ASN A 161 -5.20 -5.24 3.82
N LYS A 162 -5.83 -5.96 2.89
CA LYS A 162 -5.85 -7.44 2.91
C LYS A 162 -4.48 -8.10 2.79
N PHE A 163 -3.54 -7.46 2.08
CA PHE A 163 -2.18 -7.97 1.89
C PHE A 163 -1.16 -6.88 2.22
N PRO A 164 -0.92 -6.62 3.51
CA PRO A 164 -0.08 -5.51 3.96
C PRO A 164 1.39 -5.68 3.54
N PHE A 165 2.09 -4.55 3.53
CA PHE A 165 3.52 -4.44 3.20
C PHE A 165 4.17 -3.22 3.87
N ALA A 166 3.42 -2.60 4.77
CA ALA A 166 3.82 -1.45 5.56
C ALA A 166 3.18 -1.61 6.94
N ASP A 167 3.80 -1.04 7.96
CA ASP A 167 3.35 -1.20 9.33
C ASP A 167 1.93 -0.63 9.51
N TYR A 168 1.03 -1.43 10.09
CA TYR A 168 -0.39 -1.12 10.30
C TYR A 168 -1.07 -0.58 9.02
N HIS A 169 -0.88 -1.31 7.91
CA HIS A 169 -1.31 -0.90 6.58
C HIS A 169 -2.84 -0.78 6.46
N GLY A 170 -3.32 0.43 6.19
CA GLY A 170 -4.73 0.70 5.90
C GLY A 170 -4.99 1.28 4.51
N LEU A 171 -6.26 1.41 4.18
CA LEU A 171 -6.78 2.01 2.95
C LEU A 171 -7.77 3.11 3.33
N LEU A 172 -7.37 4.37 3.18
CA LEU A 172 -8.19 5.55 3.46
C LEU A 172 -8.96 5.96 2.20
N VAL A 173 -10.29 5.96 2.30
CA VAL A 173 -11.21 6.29 1.20
C VAL A 173 -12.00 7.54 1.60
N PRO A 174 -11.72 8.71 1.00
CA PRO A 174 -12.53 9.90 1.23
C PRO A 174 -13.85 9.81 0.46
N ASP A 175 -14.96 10.13 1.14
CA ASP A 175 -16.31 10.13 0.58
C ASP A 175 -16.65 8.80 -0.14
N LEU A 176 -16.78 7.73 0.66
CA LEU A 176 -17.04 6.36 0.17
C LEU A 176 -18.24 6.28 -0.78
N GLY A 177 -19.31 7.02 -0.47
CA GLY A 177 -20.54 7.06 -1.28
C GLY A 177 -20.45 7.94 -2.53
N GLY A 178 -19.44 8.81 -2.61
CA GLY A 178 -19.20 9.65 -3.79
C GLY A 178 -18.69 8.89 -5.01
N HIS A 179 -18.28 7.62 -4.84
CA HIS A 179 -17.85 6.71 -5.92
C HIS A 179 -16.86 7.37 -6.89
N ARG A 180 -15.88 8.07 -6.34
CA ARG A 180 -14.96 8.88 -7.13
C ARG A 180 -13.93 7.98 -7.84
N PRO A 181 -13.63 8.23 -9.13
CA PRO A 181 -12.60 7.47 -9.83
C PRO A 181 -11.24 7.67 -9.15
N GLN A 182 -10.30 6.73 -9.35
CA GLN A 182 -8.90 6.87 -8.90
C GLN A 182 -8.18 8.00 -9.67
N PHE A 183 -8.49 9.24 -9.30
CA PHE A 183 -7.97 10.47 -9.84
C PHE A 183 -7.97 11.50 -8.71
N LEU A 184 -6.81 12.09 -8.43
CA LEU A 184 -6.62 13.03 -7.33
C LEU A 184 -7.04 14.43 -7.78
N GLU A 185 -8.06 15.03 -7.18
CA GLU A 185 -8.41 16.43 -7.46
C GLU A 185 -7.58 17.38 -6.59
N THR A 186 -7.48 18.65 -6.97
CA THR A 186 -6.66 19.65 -6.25
C THR A 186 -7.01 19.74 -4.76
N ASP A 187 -8.31 19.75 -4.45
CA ASP A 187 -8.81 19.86 -3.07
C ASP A 187 -8.53 18.58 -2.26
N ASP A 188 -8.38 17.42 -2.92
CA ASP A 188 -7.99 16.19 -2.25
C ASP A 188 -6.57 16.28 -1.68
N LEU A 189 -5.61 16.83 -2.44
CA LEU A 189 -4.23 16.90 -1.97
C LEU A 189 -4.06 17.86 -0.78
N ALA A 190 -4.79 18.98 -0.75
CA ALA A 190 -4.80 19.85 0.43
C ALA A 190 -5.31 19.09 1.67
N PHE A 191 -6.47 18.45 1.54
CA PHE A 191 -7.06 17.65 2.60
C PHE A 191 -6.10 16.57 3.11
N LEU A 192 -5.40 15.87 2.22
CA LEU A 192 -4.45 14.82 2.59
C LEU A 192 -3.21 15.36 3.28
N CYS A 193 -2.70 16.53 2.86
CA CYS A 193 -1.59 17.17 3.55
C CYS A 193 -1.97 17.57 4.98
N ASP A 194 -3.14 18.17 5.15
CA ASP A 194 -3.66 18.53 6.47
C ASP A 194 -3.88 17.28 7.35
N ALA A 195 -4.50 16.24 6.77
CA ALA A 195 -4.72 14.97 7.46
C ALA A 195 -3.40 14.30 7.85
N ALA A 196 -2.44 14.16 6.93
CA ALA A 196 -1.14 13.56 7.22
C ALA A 196 -0.40 14.35 8.32
N GLY A 197 -0.40 15.68 8.27
CA GLY A 197 0.24 16.52 9.28
C GLY A 197 -0.40 16.38 10.67
N GLU A 198 -1.73 16.50 10.76
CA GLU A 198 -2.46 16.37 12.03
C GLU A 198 -2.35 14.98 12.65
N LEU A 199 -2.39 13.93 11.82
CA LEU A 199 -2.26 12.55 12.27
C LEU A 199 -0.82 12.23 12.68
N ALA A 200 0.20 12.67 11.91
CA ALA A 200 1.60 12.47 12.26
C ALA A 200 2.02 13.21 13.54
N ALA A 201 1.40 14.35 13.84
CA ALA A 201 1.64 15.09 15.09
C ALA A 201 1.22 14.31 16.35
N ARG A 202 0.25 13.39 16.21
CA ARG A 202 -0.26 12.53 17.31
C ARG A 202 0.28 11.10 17.25
N MET A 203 0.62 10.67 16.05
CA MET A 203 1.09 9.33 15.73
C MET A 203 2.38 9.48 14.88
N PRO A 204 3.53 9.80 15.50
CA PRO A 204 4.78 9.93 14.77
C PRO A 204 5.05 8.71 13.90
N GLY A 205 5.39 8.96 12.63
CA GLY A 205 5.58 7.92 11.61
C GLY A 205 4.32 7.56 10.82
N PHE A 206 3.16 8.15 11.14
CA PHE A 206 1.98 8.07 10.29
C PHE A 206 2.23 8.77 8.95
N GLY A 207 1.86 8.12 7.86
CA GLY A 207 1.98 8.68 6.52
C GLY A 207 1.00 8.08 5.52
N LEU A 208 0.99 8.66 4.33
CA LEU A 208 0.10 8.28 3.24
C LEU A 208 0.89 7.99 1.95
N GLY A 209 0.51 6.92 1.25
CA GLY A 209 0.96 6.61 -0.09
C GLY A 209 -0.16 6.76 -1.12
N TYR A 210 0.17 7.18 -2.33
CA TYR A 210 -0.80 7.29 -3.43
C TYR A 210 -0.21 6.79 -4.75
N ASN A 211 -1.03 6.05 -5.48
CA ASN A 211 -0.75 5.64 -6.86
C ASN A 211 -1.75 6.37 -7.77
N SER A 212 -1.25 7.20 -8.70
CA SER A 212 -2.12 7.72 -9.75
C SER A 212 -2.52 6.60 -10.72
N TYR A 213 -3.57 6.82 -11.50
CA TYR A 213 -3.85 5.95 -12.65
C TYR A 213 -2.62 5.88 -13.57
N GLY A 214 -2.30 4.68 -14.06
CA GLY A 214 -1.07 4.42 -14.82
C GLY A 214 0.20 4.30 -13.96
N ALA A 215 0.14 4.52 -12.65
CA ALA A 215 1.25 4.33 -11.71
C ALA A 215 1.01 3.17 -10.72
N HIS A 216 0.51 2.03 -11.23
CA HIS A 216 0.14 0.83 -10.46
C HIS A 216 -1.02 1.04 -9.46
N ALA A 217 -1.97 1.91 -9.79
CA ALA A 217 -3.25 1.93 -9.09
C ALA A 217 -4.14 0.77 -9.54
N SER A 218 -4.34 -0.22 -8.67
CA SER A 218 -5.07 -1.45 -9.00
C SER A 218 -6.59 -1.38 -8.78
N VAL A 219 -7.07 -0.36 -8.07
CA VAL A 219 -8.50 -0.19 -7.71
C VAL A 219 -9.04 1.04 -8.41
N ASN A 220 -10.30 0.96 -8.87
CA ASN A 220 -10.93 2.02 -9.67
C ASN A 220 -11.61 3.12 -8.83
N HIS A 221 -11.53 3.03 -7.50
CA HIS A 221 -12.11 3.93 -6.52
C HIS A 221 -10.99 4.69 -5.81
N LEU A 222 -11.10 6.02 -5.73
CA LEU A 222 -10.12 6.89 -5.07
C LEU A 222 -9.82 6.42 -3.64
N HIS A 223 -8.56 6.09 -3.39
CA HIS A 223 -8.06 5.68 -2.09
C HIS A 223 -6.59 6.03 -1.90
N PHE A 224 -6.18 6.04 -0.64
CA PHE A 224 -4.84 6.29 -0.16
C PHE A 224 -4.40 5.14 0.72
N GLN A 225 -3.12 4.80 0.63
CA GLN A 225 -2.51 3.76 1.44
C GLN A 225 -2.03 4.43 2.73
N THR A 226 -2.33 3.89 3.90
CA THR A 226 -1.87 4.45 5.18
C THR A 226 -0.82 3.56 5.81
N PHE A 227 0.13 4.12 6.53
CA PHE A 227 1.12 3.37 7.30
C PHE A 227 1.46 4.09 8.59
N LEU A 228 1.97 3.36 9.58
CA LEU A 228 2.46 3.90 10.85
C LEU A 228 3.84 3.31 11.15
N ARG A 229 4.88 3.92 10.60
CA ARG A 229 6.24 3.38 10.64
C ARG A 229 7.03 3.85 11.86
N THR A 230 8.03 3.06 12.23
CA THR A 230 9.04 3.46 13.23
C THR A 230 10.30 4.02 12.58
N GLU A 231 10.64 3.56 11.38
CA GLU A 231 11.78 4.01 10.60
C GLU A 231 11.33 4.78 9.35
N PRO A 232 12.05 5.84 8.93
CA PRO A 232 11.77 6.55 7.69
C PRO A 232 11.81 5.63 6.47
N LEU A 233 11.08 5.99 5.41
CA LEU A 233 11.20 5.33 4.12
C LEU A 233 12.56 5.69 3.47
N PRO A 234 13.14 4.82 2.62
CA PRO A 234 14.38 5.12 1.92
C PRO A 234 14.39 6.43 1.13
N VAL A 235 13.26 6.82 0.54
CA VAL A 235 13.11 8.11 -0.16
C VAL A 235 13.28 9.33 0.77
N GLU A 236 13.13 9.17 2.07
CA GLU A 236 13.29 10.23 3.08
C GLU A 236 14.75 10.42 3.53
N ASP A 237 15.66 9.55 3.08
CA ASP A 237 17.06 9.60 3.51
C ASP A 237 17.75 10.90 3.07
N ALA A 238 18.52 11.50 3.98
CA ALA A 238 19.13 12.81 3.80
C ALA A 238 20.25 12.84 2.75
N HIS A 239 20.82 11.70 2.35
CA HIS A 239 21.85 11.67 1.31
C HIS A 239 21.31 11.96 -0.10
N TRP A 240 19.99 11.85 -0.31
CA TRP A 240 19.37 12.13 -1.60
C TRP A 240 19.33 13.63 -1.92
N ALA A 241 19.53 13.96 -3.19
CA ALA A 241 19.56 15.33 -3.69
C ALA A 241 18.25 16.11 -3.40
N HIS A 242 17.09 15.46 -3.51
CA HIS A 242 15.79 16.09 -3.19
C HIS A 242 15.62 16.39 -1.69
N ASN A 243 16.48 15.83 -0.84
CA ASN A 243 16.56 16.12 0.60
C ASN A 243 17.77 17.03 0.95
N GLY A 244 18.47 17.57 -0.05
CA GLY A 244 19.65 18.42 0.13
C GLY A 244 20.98 17.66 0.21
N GLY A 245 20.97 16.34 -0.03
CA GLY A 245 22.16 15.52 -0.14
C GLY A 245 22.84 15.61 -1.52
N ALA A 246 23.83 14.75 -1.75
CA ALA A 246 24.65 14.79 -2.97
C ALA A 246 24.22 13.76 -4.03
N ASP A 247 23.52 12.70 -3.62
CA ASP A 247 23.27 11.56 -4.48
C ASP A 247 21.93 11.71 -5.21
N PRO A 248 21.86 11.49 -6.54
CA PRO A 248 20.60 11.53 -7.26
C PRO A 248 19.75 10.30 -6.90
N TYR A 249 18.46 10.51 -6.69
CA TYR A 249 17.51 9.39 -6.65
C TYR A 249 17.42 8.73 -8.04
N PRO A 250 17.26 7.40 -8.18
CA PRO A 250 17.33 6.73 -9.48
C PRO A 250 16.26 7.18 -10.49
N CYS A 251 15.15 7.73 -10.02
CA CYS A 251 14.16 8.42 -10.84
C CYS A 251 13.94 9.83 -10.31
N ARG A 252 13.32 10.71 -11.11
CA ARG A 252 12.95 12.06 -10.63
C ARG A 252 12.08 11.95 -9.38
N CYS A 253 12.53 12.59 -8.31
CA CYS A 253 11.82 12.72 -7.05
C CYS A 253 11.85 14.19 -6.65
N LEU A 254 10.68 14.78 -6.43
CA LEU A 254 10.56 16.14 -5.92
C LEU A 254 9.99 16.10 -4.51
N ARG A 255 10.62 16.85 -3.62
CA ARG A 255 10.13 17.08 -2.27
C ARG A 255 9.50 18.47 -2.19
N PHE A 256 8.33 18.56 -1.58
CA PHE A 256 7.66 19.81 -1.29
C PHE A 256 7.42 19.94 0.21
N ASP A 257 7.81 21.08 0.78
CA ASP A 257 7.51 21.44 2.17
C ASP A 257 6.17 22.21 2.28
N ALA A 258 5.70 22.79 1.17
CA ALA A 258 4.45 23.55 1.11
C ALA A 258 3.39 22.80 0.28
N PRO A 259 2.20 22.47 0.85
CA PRO A 259 1.14 21.77 0.14
C PRO A 259 0.73 22.44 -1.18
N ARG A 260 0.72 23.78 -1.22
CA ARG A 260 0.36 24.55 -2.42
C ARG A 260 1.30 24.32 -3.60
N GLU A 261 2.58 24.12 -3.34
CA GLU A 261 3.57 23.86 -4.40
C GLU A 261 3.39 22.45 -4.96
N ALA A 262 3.14 21.47 -4.09
CA ALA A 262 2.80 20.11 -4.49
C ALA A 262 1.51 20.07 -5.32
N GLN A 263 0.48 20.84 -4.93
CA GLN A 263 -0.77 20.97 -5.69
C GLN A 263 -0.56 21.56 -7.08
N ALA A 264 0.19 22.66 -7.19
CA ALA A 264 0.50 23.26 -8.49
C ALA A 264 1.24 22.27 -9.38
N PHE A 265 2.22 21.55 -8.82
CA PHE A 265 2.99 20.56 -9.59
C PHE A 265 2.12 19.37 -10.03
N VAL A 266 1.27 18.84 -9.15
CA VAL A 266 0.34 17.75 -9.54
C VAL A 266 -0.62 18.20 -10.64
N ALA A 267 -1.10 19.45 -10.62
CA ALA A 267 -1.90 20.00 -11.71
C ALA A 267 -1.11 20.06 -13.03
N GLU A 268 0.16 20.49 -13.01
CA GLU A 268 1.05 20.44 -14.19
C GLU A 268 1.20 19.01 -14.74
N LEU A 269 1.31 18.00 -13.86
CA LEU A 269 1.35 16.59 -14.27
C LEU A 269 0.04 16.15 -14.91
N HIS A 270 -1.10 16.61 -14.41
CA HIS A 270 -2.39 16.27 -14.98
C HIS A 270 -2.58 16.85 -16.38
N GLU A 271 -2.20 18.12 -16.58
CA GLU A 271 -2.24 18.79 -17.89
C GLU A 271 -1.39 18.05 -18.93
N GLN A 272 -0.25 17.51 -18.50
CA GLN A 272 0.67 16.75 -19.35
C GLN A 272 0.35 15.25 -19.44
N ALA A 273 -0.73 14.81 -18.79
CA ALA A 273 -1.12 13.42 -18.69
C ALA A 273 0.03 12.51 -18.18
N ILE A 274 0.79 12.96 -17.19
CA ILE A 274 1.88 12.22 -16.55
C ILE A 274 1.35 11.47 -15.34
N SER A 275 1.72 10.19 -15.22
CA SER A 275 1.43 9.37 -14.04
C SER A 275 2.50 9.57 -12.97
N TYR A 276 2.12 9.41 -11.70
CA TYR A 276 2.99 9.70 -10.57
C TYR A 276 2.63 8.85 -9.35
N ASN A 277 3.60 8.70 -8.46
CA ASN A 277 3.38 8.21 -7.11
C ASN A 277 3.57 9.38 -6.13
N LEU A 278 2.79 9.42 -5.04
CA LEU A 278 3.02 10.33 -3.93
C LEU A 278 3.31 9.57 -2.64
N VAL A 279 4.16 10.16 -1.80
CA VAL A 279 4.35 9.79 -0.40
C VAL A 279 4.24 11.05 0.44
N LEU A 280 3.35 11.04 1.43
CA LEU A 280 3.23 12.08 2.43
C LEU A 280 3.75 11.52 3.74
N ALA A 281 4.94 11.95 4.14
CA ALA A 281 5.65 11.44 5.32
C ALA A 281 6.53 12.54 5.92
N SER A 282 6.70 12.52 7.23
CA SER A 282 7.57 13.45 7.97
C SER A 282 7.31 14.93 7.69
N GLY A 283 6.06 15.30 7.38
CA GLY A 283 5.67 16.67 7.05
C GLY A 283 6.01 17.13 5.62
N HIS A 284 6.42 16.20 4.75
CA HIS A 284 6.80 16.48 3.36
C HIS A 284 5.91 15.73 2.38
N VAL A 285 5.78 16.28 1.16
CA VAL A 285 5.20 15.58 0.02
C VAL A 285 6.32 15.20 -0.94
N TYR A 286 6.55 13.91 -1.13
CA TYR A 286 7.42 13.37 -2.16
C TYR A 286 6.56 13.01 -3.38
N CYS A 287 6.89 13.59 -4.52
CA CYS A 287 6.24 13.32 -5.80
C CYS A 287 7.23 12.68 -6.76
N LEU A 288 6.89 11.48 -7.25
CA LEU A 288 7.71 10.71 -8.18
C LEU A 288 6.97 10.59 -9.52
N PRO A 289 7.10 11.59 -10.42
CA PRO A 289 6.53 11.54 -11.76
C PRO A 289 7.26 10.49 -12.59
N ARG A 290 6.53 9.75 -13.43
CA ARG A 290 7.05 8.53 -14.03
C ARG A 290 6.31 8.14 -15.31
N ARG A 291 6.94 7.23 -16.05
CA ARG A 291 6.36 6.52 -17.18
C ARG A 291 5.20 5.66 -16.74
N LYS A 292 4.22 5.50 -17.63
CA LYS A 292 3.00 4.73 -17.35
C LYS A 292 3.27 3.24 -17.30
N GLN A 293 2.41 2.54 -16.59
CA GLN A 293 2.36 1.09 -16.58
C GLN A 293 2.30 0.53 -18.01
N GLY A 294 3.20 -0.41 -18.32
CA GLY A 294 3.34 -1.02 -19.64
C GLY A 294 4.26 -0.28 -20.60
N GLU A 295 4.82 0.89 -20.25
CA GLU A 295 5.82 1.58 -21.09
C GLU A 295 7.26 1.13 -20.84
N ALA A 296 7.52 0.53 -19.68
CA ALA A 296 8.79 -0.08 -19.32
C ALA A 296 8.56 -1.54 -18.91
N ALA A 297 9.47 -2.43 -19.32
CA ALA A 297 9.48 -3.81 -18.86
C ALA A 297 10.18 -3.89 -17.51
N TYR A 298 9.64 -4.73 -16.62
CA TYR A 298 10.24 -5.00 -15.32
C TYR A 298 11.00 -6.31 -15.31
N ALA A 299 11.96 -6.39 -14.39
CA ALA A 299 12.58 -7.66 -14.07
C ALA A 299 11.52 -8.66 -13.53
N PRO A 300 11.67 -9.98 -13.79
CA PRO A 300 10.67 -10.97 -13.37
C PRO A 300 10.37 -11.01 -11.87
N TRP A 301 11.34 -10.64 -11.03
CA TRP A 301 11.18 -10.57 -9.57
C TRP A 301 10.30 -9.40 -9.11
N LEU A 302 10.08 -8.40 -9.96
CA LEU A 302 9.37 -7.17 -9.63
C LEU A 302 7.91 -7.24 -10.09
N GLY A 303 7.00 -7.43 -9.14
CA GLY A 303 5.56 -7.51 -9.44
C GLY A 303 4.95 -6.17 -9.88
N ALA A 304 5.29 -5.08 -9.20
CA ALA A 304 4.84 -3.73 -9.49
C ALA A 304 5.84 -2.70 -8.96
N LEU A 305 5.84 -1.50 -9.54
CA LEU A 305 6.53 -0.32 -9.00
C LEU A 305 5.48 0.69 -8.51
N ALA A 306 4.81 0.38 -7.41
CA ALA A 306 3.81 1.27 -6.81
C ALA A 306 4.51 2.27 -5.86
N TRP A 307 3.74 3.00 -5.05
CA TRP A 307 4.27 4.04 -4.16
C TRP A 307 5.40 3.54 -3.26
N TYR A 308 5.31 2.31 -2.76
CA TYR A 308 6.26 1.77 -1.79
C TYR A 308 7.57 1.35 -2.44
N GLU A 309 7.51 0.66 -3.59
CA GLU A 309 8.70 0.34 -4.39
C GLU A 309 9.37 1.60 -4.93
N MET A 310 8.59 2.59 -5.36
CA MET A 310 9.12 3.90 -5.75
C MET A 310 9.73 4.66 -4.58
N ALA A 311 9.28 4.41 -3.35
CA ALA A 311 9.85 4.96 -2.11
C ALA A 311 11.08 4.15 -1.60
N GLY A 312 11.49 3.11 -2.32
CA GLY A 312 12.68 2.30 -2.05
C GLY A 312 12.43 1.04 -1.23
N GLY A 313 11.17 0.68 -0.96
CA GLY A 313 10.78 -0.53 -0.24
C GLY A 313 10.25 -1.63 -1.15
N PHE A 314 10.81 -2.83 -1.06
CA PHE A 314 10.57 -3.92 -2.01
C PHE A 314 10.01 -5.17 -1.32
N PRO A 315 8.69 -5.42 -1.42
CA PRO A 315 8.11 -6.66 -0.94
C PRO A 315 8.34 -7.78 -1.97
N LEU A 316 9.10 -8.79 -1.56
CA LEU A 316 9.53 -9.92 -2.37
C LEU A 316 8.79 -11.20 -1.95
N ALA A 317 8.42 -11.99 -2.97
CA ALA A 317 7.73 -13.26 -2.84
C ALA A 317 8.68 -14.47 -2.86
N SER A 318 9.93 -14.28 -3.29
CA SER A 318 10.93 -15.33 -3.48
C SER A 318 12.04 -15.19 -2.45
N ALA A 319 12.35 -16.29 -1.76
CA ALA A 319 13.48 -16.36 -0.83
C ALA A 319 14.82 -16.19 -1.57
N GLU A 320 14.92 -16.64 -2.83
CA GLU A 320 16.13 -16.49 -3.64
C GLU A 320 16.37 -15.02 -4.02
N ASP A 321 15.34 -14.33 -4.52
CA ASP A 321 15.42 -12.91 -4.83
C ASP A 321 15.70 -12.11 -3.56
N PHE A 322 15.02 -12.46 -2.46
CA PHE A 322 15.31 -11.86 -1.16
C PHE A 322 16.74 -12.11 -0.74
N ALA A 323 17.37 -13.27 -0.97
CA ALA A 323 18.74 -13.49 -0.55
C ALA A 323 19.78 -12.76 -1.44
N THR A 324 19.48 -12.55 -2.72
CA THR A 324 20.50 -12.21 -3.74
C THR A 324 20.38 -10.79 -4.31
N LEU A 325 19.21 -10.15 -4.28
CA LEU A 325 19.02 -8.84 -4.92
C LEU A 325 19.92 -7.75 -4.30
N GLY A 326 20.65 -7.08 -5.17
CA GLY A 326 21.56 -5.99 -4.84
C GLY A 326 20.97 -4.61 -5.08
N ALA A 327 21.72 -3.59 -4.64
CA ALA A 327 21.31 -2.20 -4.77
C ALA A 327 21.21 -1.72 -6.22
N THR A 328 22.09 -2.24 -7.09
CA THR A 328 22.21 -1.83 -8.49
C THR A 328 21.03 -2.34 -9.32
N GLU A 329 20.63 -3.60 -9.14
CA GLU A 329 19.49 -4.19 -9.83
C GLU A 329 18.19 -3.44 -9.51
N ILE A 330 18.01 -3.07 -8.24
CA ILE A 330 16.85 -2.32 -7.77
C ILE A 330 16.85 -0.89 -8.33
N ALA A 331 17.98 -0.18 -8.23
CA ALA A 331 18.09 1.18 -8.75
C ALA A 331 17.81 1.23 -10.26
N ALA A 332 18.23 0.20 -11.02
CA ALA A 332 17.94 0.10 -12.44
C ALA A 332 16.44 -0.03 -12.74
N GLN A 333 15.66 -0.71 -11.90
CA GLN A 333 14.21 -0.82 -12.07
C GLN A 333 13.50 0.52 -11.79
N ILE A 334 13.90 1.23 -10.73
CA ILE A 334 13.37 2.56 -10.42
C ILE A 334 13.71 3.54 -11.56
N ALA A 335 14.95 3.53 -12.04
CA ALA A 335 15.39 4.39 -13.15
C ALA A 335 14.67 4.09 -14.47
N ALA A 336 14.28 2.84 -14.73
CA ALA A 336 13.62 2.45 -15.98
C ALA A 336 12.25 3.13 -16.19
N VAL A 337 11.60 3.58 -15.10
CA VAL A 337 10.33 4.31 -15.15
C VAL A 337 10.50 5.82 -15.06
N ASP A 338 11.73 6.35 -15.01
CA ASP A 338 11.94 7.79 -15.06
C ASP A 338 11.45 8.39 -16.38
N LEU A 339 11.02 9.65 -16.32
CA LEU A 339 10.51 10.34 -17.49
C LEU A 339 11.64 10.72 -18.46
N PRO A 340 11.37 10.73 -19.78
CA PRO A 340 12.30 11.29 -20.74
C PRO A 340 12.70 12.73 -20.36
N ALA A 341 13.96 13.12 -20.61
CA ALA A 341 14.49 14.44 -20.24
C ALA A 341 13.63 15.63 -20.74
N ALA A 342 12.92 15.46 -21.86
CA ALA A 342 12.06 16.49 -22.42
C ALA A 342 10.70 16.66 -21.72
N ALA A 343 10.28 15.73 -20.86
CA ALA A 343 8.93 15.67 -20.32
C ALA A 343 8.66 16.66 -19.17
N LEU A 344 9.69 17.24 -18.54
CA LEU A 344 9.58 18.28 -17.48
C LEU A 344 10.88 19.11 -17.42
N PRO A 345 11.13 20.03 -18.37
CA PRO A 345 12.36 20.81 -18.40
C PRO A 345 12.47 21.75 -17.19
N GLY A 346 13.63 21.75 -16.51
CA GLY A 346 13.96 22.72 -15.45
C GLY A 346 13.59 22.33 -14.01
N ARG A 347 13.10 21.11 -13.76
CA ARG A 347 12.82 20.58 -12.40
C ARG A 347 13.54 19.25 -12.13
N ALA A 348 14.81 19.17 -12.52
CA ALA A 348 15.67 18.00 -12.33
C ALA A 348 16.41 18.07 -11.00
#